data_AF-A0A8C0LPK4-F1
#
_entry.id   AF-A0A8C0LPK4-F1
#
_cell.length_a   1.000
_cell.length_b   1.000
_cell.length_c   1.000
_cell.angle_alpha   90.00
_cell.angle_beta   90.00
_cell.angle_gamma   90.00
#
_symmetry.space_group_name_H-M   'P 1'
#
loop_
_entity.id
_entity.type
_entity.pdbx_description
1 polymer ?
#
loop_
_entity_poly.entity_id
_entity_poly.type
_entity_poly.pdbx_seq_one_letter_code
_entity_poly.pdbx_strand_id
1 'polypeptide(L)'
;MAFPAGFGWGASTAAYQVEGGWDADGKGPSVWDTFTHQGGERVFKNQTGDVACGSYTLWEEDLKCIKQLGLTHYRFSLSWSRLLPDGTTGFINQKAIQLDKVNLKIYCAWTLLDNFEWNYGYSKRFGLFHVDFEDPARPRVPYTSAKEYAKIIQNNGLEEHL
;
A
#
# COMPACT_ATOMS: atom_id res chain seq x y z
N MET A 1 -31.20 17.88 -2.84
CA MET A 1 -30.51 16.88 -3.69
C MET A 1 -30.05 15.74 -2.80
N ALA A 2 -30.27 14.48 -3.19
CA ALA A 2 -29.85 13.29 -2.45
C ALA A 2 -29.28 12.25 -3.43
N PHE A 3 -28.31 11.46 -2.98
CA PHE A 3 -27.73 10.37 -3.77
C PHE A 3 -28.69 9.16 -3.85
N PRO A 4 -28.53 8.27 -4.84
CA PRO A 4 -29.36 7.07 -4.96
C PRO A 4 -29.32 6.17 -3.73
N ALA A 5 -30.38 5.39 -3.52
CA ALA A 5 -30.39 4.36 -2.49
C ALA A 5 -29.23 3.37 -2.72
N GLY A 6 -28.53 3.01 -1.64
CA GLY A 6 -27.36 2.14 -1.71
C GLY A 6 -26.06 2.83 -2.16
N PHE A 7 -26.04 4.16 -2.29
CA PHE A 7 -24.79 4.88 -2.57
C PHE A 7 -23.76 4.66 -1.46
N GLY A 8 -22.59 4.14 -1.82
CA GLY A 8 -21.51 3.83 -0.89
C GLY A 8 -20.69 5.07 -0.53
N TRP A 9 -20.75 5.49 0.72
CA TRP A 9 -19.83 6.47 1.29
C TRP A 9 -18.63 5.78 1.92
N GLY A 10 -17.43 6.26 1.62
CA GLY A 10 -16.21 5.68 2.17
C GLY A 10 -15.03 6.62 2.23
N ALA A 11 -13.99 6.17 2.93
CA ALA A 11 -12.69 6.80 3.02
C ALA A 11 -11.60 5.81 2.60
N SER A 12 -10.42 6.33 2.25
CA SER A 12 -9.31 5.52 1.78
C SER A 12 -8.00 5.86 2.48
N THR A 13 -7.19 4.85 2.74
CA THR A 13 -5.82 4.99 3.25
C THR A 13 -4.86 4.13 2.44
N ALA A 14 -3.55 4.32 2.68
CA ALA A 14 -2.49 3.50 2.13
C ALA A 14 -1.48 3.13 3.22
N ALA A 15 -0.97 1.90 3.16
CA ALA A 15 -0.27 1.21 4.25
C ALA A 15 0.86 2.06 4.84
N TYR A 16 1.82 2.47 4.02
CA TYR A 16 2.99 3.22 4.49
C TYR A 16 2.64 4.59 5.11
N GLN A 17 1.50 5.18 4.75
CA GLN A 17 1.09 6.51 5.26
C GLN A 17 0.44 6.45 6.64
N VAL A 18 -0.14 5.31 7.02
CA VAL A 18 -0.95 5.22 8.25
C VAL A 18 -0.56 4.09 9.18
N GLU A 19 -0.08 2.94 8.69
CA GLU A 19 0.21 1.76 9.51
C GLU A 19 1.29 2.02 10.56
N GLY A 20 2.49 2.41 10.11
CA GLY A 20 3.69 2.31 10.94
C GLY A 20 4.11 0.86 11.17
N GLY A 21 4.83 0.61 12.27
CA GLY A 21 5.33 -0.73 12.59
C GLY A 21 6.21 -1.27 11.46
N TRP A 22 7.15 -0.44 11.01
CA TRP A 22 7.87 -0.64 9.76
C TRP A 22 8.79 -1.87 9.73
N ASP A 23 9.27 -2.30 10.90
CA ASP A 23 10.13 -3.46 11.13
C ASP A 23 9.46 -4.51 12.05
N ALA A 24 8.18 -4.29 12.39
CA ALA A 24 7.43 -5.17 13.27
C ALA A 24 7.00 -6.46 12.56
N ASP A 25 6.97 -7.55 13.32
CA ASP A 25 6.38 -8.84 12.95
C ASP A 25 6.87 -9.38 11.59
N GLY A 26 8.15 -9.19 11.28
CA GLY A 26 8.79 -9.73 10.09
C GLY A 26 8.51 -8.93 8.80
N LYS A 27 7.98 -7.70 8.88
CA LYS A 27 7.91 -6.81 7.71
C LYS A 27 9.32 -6.49 7.22
N GLY A 28 9.54 -6.63 5.92
CA GLY A 28 10.75 -6.18 5.25
C GLY A 28 10.74 -4.68 4.89
N PRO A 29 11.90 -4.09 4.59
CA PRO A 29 11.98 -2.72 4.13
C PRO A 29 11.35 -2.56 2.75
N SER A 30 10.48 -1.57 2.60
CA SER A 30 9.92 -1.14 1.32
C SER A 30 10.81 -0.08 0.66
N VAL A 31 10.48 0.27 -0.59
CA VAL A 31 11.10 1.39 -1.29
C VAL A 31 10.91 2.72 -0.55
N TRP A 32 9.79 2.88 0.16
CA TRP A 32 9.50 4.07 0.94
C TRP A 32 10.34 4.14 2.22
N ASP A 33 10.49 3.03 2.95
CA ASP A 33 11.39 2.94 4.11
C ASP A 33 12.81 3.37 3.72
N THR A 34 13.32 2.78 2.63
CA THR A 34 14.65 3.10 2.08
C THR A 34 14.75 4.58 1.71
N PHE A 35 13.73 5.14 1.07
CA PHE A 35 13.72 6.54 0.65
C PHE A 35 13.74 7.51 1.84
N THR A 36 12.95 7.26 2.90
CA THR A 36 12.85 8.16 4.05
C THR A 36 14.05 8.04 4.99
N HIS A 37 14.62 6.85 5.15
CA HIS A 37 15.79 6.63 6.02
C HIS A 37 17.11 7.16 5.44
N GLN A 38 17.17 7.44 4.14
CA GLN A 38 18.34 8.10 3.52
C GLN A 38 18.59 9.52 4.05
N GLY A 39 17.62 10.16 4.71
CA GLY A 39 17.76 11.52 5.24
C GLY A 39 18.00 12.59 4.16
N GLY A 40 18.63 13.70 4.54
CA GLY A 40 18.99 14.78 3.59
C GLY A 40 17.83 15.69 3.21
N GLU A 41 16.92 15.97 4.14
CA GLU A 41 15.74 16.82 3.98
C GLU A 41 14.78 16.32 2.90
N ARG A 42 14.85 15.02 2.58
CA ARG A 42 14.01 14.40 1.56
C ARG A 42 12.53 14.41 1.91
N VAL A 43 12.24 14.30 3.19
CA VAL A 43 10.91 14.45 3.75
C VAL A 43 10.97 15.62 4.71
N PHE A 44 9.85 16.32 4.88
CA PHE A 44 9.73 17.42 5.83
C PHE A 44 10.33 17.03 7.18
N LYS A 45 11.33 17.79 7.65
CA LYS A 45 12.06 17.54 8.90
C LYS A 45 12.61 16.11 9.06
N ASN A 46 12.98 15.46 7.95
CA ASN A 46 13.47 14.07 7.92
C ASN A 46 12.52 13.06 8.60
N GLN A 47 11.22 13.29 8.51
CA GLN A 47 10.23 12.35 9.02
C GLN A 47 10.23 11.04 8.22
N THR A 48 9.84 9.95 8.89
CA THR A 48 9.76 8.60 8.33
C THR A 48 8.34 8.04 8.51
N GLY A 49 8.01 6.99 7.75
CA GLY A 49 6.78 6.22 7.92
C GLY A 49 6.84 5.21 9.07
N ASP A 50 7.86 5.25 9.93
CA ASP A 50 8.15 4.20 10.91
C ASP A 50 7.01 3.99 11.92
N VAL A 51 6.44 5.11 12.37
CA VAL A 51 5.26 5.17 13.23
C VAL A 51 4.01 5.57 12.44
N ALA A 52 4.15 6.46 11.46
CA ALA A 52 3.04 7.00 10.66
C ALA A 52 1.89 7.54 11.54
N CYS A 53 0.66 7.05 11.35
CA CYS A 53 -0.48 7.35 12.21
C CYS A 53 -0.67 6.33 13.34
N GLY A 54 0.13 5.26 13.38
CA GLY A 54 0.03 4.19 14.36
C GLY A 54 -1.12 3.20 14.12
N SER A 55 -1.72 3.18 12.93
CA SER A 55 -2.85 2.29 12.62
C SER A 55 -2.51 0.81 12.78
N TYR A 56 -1.23 0.42 12.71
CA TYR A 56 -0.80 -0.96 12.94
C TYR A 56 -1.18 -1.47 14.35
N THR A 57 -1.06 -0.60 15.36
CA THR A 57 -1.39 -0.92 16.75
C THR A 57 -2.73 -0.36 17.19
N LEU A 58 -3.20 0.73 16.56
CA LEU A 58 -4.39 1.48 16.95
C LEU A 58 -5.57 1.35 15.98
N TRP A 59 -5.62 0.29 15.17
CA TRP A 59 -6.70 0.08 14.19
C TRP A 59 -8.11 0.08 14.83
N GLU A 60 -8.25 -0.31 16.09
CA GLU A 60 -9.53 -0.24 16.81
C GLU A 60 -10.01 1.21 17.00
N GLU A 61 -9.10 2.16 17.20
CA GLU A 61 -9.44 3.59 17.26
C GLU A 61 -9.85 4.10 15.87
N ASP A 62 -9.19 3.65 14.81
CA ASP A 62 -9.57 3.98 13.43
C ASP A 62 -10.98 3.45 13.09
N LEU A 63 -11.34 2.26 13.58
CA LEU A 63 -12.70 1.73 13.43
C LEU A 63 -13.75 2.59 14.14
N LYS A 64 -13.42 3.20 15.29
CA LYS A 64 -14.33 4.15 15.96
C LYS A 64 -14.57 5.37 15.08
N CYS A 65 -13.54 5.92 14.43
CA CYS A 65 -13.67 7.02 13.48
C CYS A 65 -14.55 6.64 12.28
N ILE A 66 -14.33 5.47 11.68
CA ILE A 66 -15.12 4.94 10.55
C ILE A 66 -16.61 4.83 10.96
N LYS A 67 -16.87 4.29 12.15
CA LYS A 67 -18.23 4.14 12.69
C LYS A 67 -18.88 5.49 13.00
N GLN A 68 -18.13 6.43 13.58
CA GLN A 68 -18.61 7.77 13.91
C GLN A 68 -19.04 8.54 12.64
N LEU A 69 -18.31 8.37 11.54
CA LEU A 69 -18.64 8.97 10.26
C LEU A 69 -19.79 8.26 9.53
N GLY A 70 -20.18 7.05 9.97
CA GLY A 70 -21.20 6.24 9.29
C GLY A 70 -20.74 5.76 7.91
N LEU A 71 -19.44 5.53 7.71
CA LEU A 71 -18.92 5.05 6.44
C LEU A 71 -19.45 3.64 6.16
N THR A 72 -19.86 3.43 4.92
CA THR A 72 -20.30 2.12 4.42
C THR A 72 -19.16 1.30 3.84
N HIS A 73 -18.08 1.97 3.40
CA HIS A 73 -16.93 1.36 2.75
C HIS A 73 -15.64 1.98 3.29
N TYR A 74 -14.61 1.16 3.48
CA TYR A 74 -13.28 1.63 3.82
C TYR A 74 -12.25 0.89 2.96
N ARG A 75 -11.47 1.63 2.17
CA ARG A 75 -10.43 1.08 1.30
C ARG A 75 -9.07 1.31 1.92
N PHE A 76 -8.30 0.26 2.10
CA PHE A 76 -6.91 0.33 2.52
C PHE A 76 -6.06 -0.54 1.59
N SER A 77 -4.76 -0.28 1.54
CA SER A 77 -3.80 -1.14 0.85
C SER A 77 -3.08 -2.02 1.86
N LEU A 78 -2.67 -3.23 1.49
CA LEU A 78 -1.72 -4.00 2.28
C LEU A 78 -0.28 -3.62 1.91
N SER A 79 0.60 -3.55 2.90
CA SER A 79 2.03 -3.41 2.65
C SER A 79 2.60 -4.68 2.00
N TRP A 80 3.12 -4.58 0.78
CA TRP A 80 3.71 -5.72 0.08
C TRP A 80 4.86 -6.33 0.87
N SER A 81 5.77 -5.50 1.40
CA SER A 81 6.90 -5.98 2.21
C SER A 81 6.47 -6.52 3.57
N ARG A 82 5.21 -6.35 3.99
CA ARG A 82 4.67 -7.04 5.16
C ARG A 82 4.20 -8.45 4.80
N LEU A 83 3.71 -8.69 3.58
CA LEU A 83 3.29 -10.01 3.09
C LEU A 83 4.46 -10.83 2.55
N LEU A 84 5.32 -10.21 1.74
CA LEU A 84 6.49 -10.78 1.09
C LEU A 84 7.72 -9.94 1.46
N PRO A 85 8.36 -10.18 2.61
CA PRO A 85 9.41 -9.32 3.16
C PRO A 85 10.63 -9.12 2.27
N ASP A 86 11.00 -10.12 1.47
CA ASP A 86 12.09 -10.03 0.48
C ASP A 86 11.58 -9.75 -0.94
N GLY A 87 10.27 -9.54 -1.09
CA GLY A 87 9.61 -9.30 -2.37
C GLY A 87 9.32 -10.56 -3.19
N THR A 88 9.68 -11.76 -2.71
CA THR A 88 9.50 -13.04 -3.40
C THR A 88 8.47 -13.92 -2.70
N THR A 89 7.93 -14.92 -3.41
CA THR A 89 7.06 -15.95 -2.81
C THR A 89 7.83 -16.98 -1.98
N GLY A 90 9.17 -16.94 -1.98
CA GLY A 90 10.00 -17.85 -1.19
C GLY A 90 9.91 -17.60 0.32
N PHE A 91 9.50 -16.39 0.73
CA PHE A 91 9.30 -16.03 2.13
C PHE A 91 7.99 -15.25 2.31
N ILE A 92 6.95 -15.94 2.78
CA ILE A 92 5.62 -15.37 3.01
C ILE A 92 5.43 -15.16 4.52
N ASN A 93 5.08 -13.93 4.92
CA ASN A 93 4.69 -13.65 6.28
C ASN A 93 3.19 -13.94 6.49
N GLN A 94 2.92 -14.99 7.27
CA GLN A 94 1.56 -15.53 7.41
C GLN A 94 0.78 -14.97 8.61
N LYS A 95 1.36 -14.08 9.44
CA LYS A 95 0.73 -13.59 10.69
C LYS A 95 -0.69 -13.07 10.48
N ALA A 96 -0.87 -12.16 9.53
CA ALA A 96 -2.17 -11.50 9.29
C ALA A 96 -3.29 -12.50 8.93
N ILE A 97 -2.94 -13.58 8.24
CA ILE A 97 -3.89 -14.60 7.77
C ILE A 97 -4.13 -15.64 8.88
N GLN A 98 -3.06 -16.17 9.48
CA GLN A 98 -3.16 -17.30 10.39
C GLN A 98 -3.47 -16.92 11.84
N LEU A 99 -2.89 -15.83 12.34
CA LEU A 99 -3.02 -15.42 13.74
C LEU A 99 -4.12 -14.40 13.92
N ASP A 100 -4.10 -13.34 13.11
CA ASP A 100 -5.05 -12.21 13.26
C ASP A 100 -6.42 -12.52 12.61
N LYS A 101 -6.51 -13.61 11.82
CA LYS A 101 -7.73 -14.11 11.15
C LYS A 101 -8.51 -13.02 10.41
N VAL A 102 -7.79 -12.07 9.82
CA VAL A 102 -8.40 -10.93 9.12
C VAL A 102 -9.13 -11.43 7.87
N ASN A 103 -10.43 -11.16 7.79
CA ASN A 103 -11.25 -11.52 6.64
C ASN A 103 -11.04 -10.52 5.48
N LEU A 104 -9.91 -10.63 4.79
CA LEU A 104 -9.56 -9.80 3.65
C LEU A 104 -10.52 -10.08 2.48
N LYS A 105 -11.14 -9.00 1.95
CA LYS A 105 -12.06 -9.10 0.80
C LYS A 105 -11.43 -8.65 -0.51
N ILE A 106 -10.58 -7.63 -0.47
CA ILE A 106 -9.97 -7.02 -1.64
C ILE A 106 -8.57 -6.55 -1.25
N TYR A 107 -7.58 -6.83 -2.08
CA TYR A 107 -6.27 -6.19 -2.01
C TYR A 107 -6.15 -5.13 -3.11
N CYS A 108 -5.81 -3.90 -2.72
CA CYS A 108 -5.46 -2.85 -3.66
C CYS A 108 -3.97 -2.51 -3.50
N ALA A 109 -3.20 -2.60 -4.58
CA ALA A 109 -1.89 -1.94 -4.62
C ALA A 109 -2.07 -0.43 -4.37
N TRP A 110 -1.03 0.22 -3.79
CA TRP A 110 -1.08 1.64 -3.44
C TRP A 110 -1.54 2.48 -4.63
N THR A 111 -0.79 2.39 -5.74
CA THR A 111 -1.09 3.09 -6.99
C THR A 111 -0.72 2.21 -8.18
N LEU A 112 -1.55 2.29 -9.22
CA LEU A 112 -1.28 1.66 -10.50
C LEU A 112 -0.14 2.37 -11.25
N LEU A 113 -0.10 3.71 -11.18
CA LEU A 113 0.83 4.55 -11.94
C LEU A 113 1.81 5.25 -11.00
N ASP A 114 2.99 5.57 -11.51
CA ASP A 114 3.85 6.59 -10.89
C ASP A 114 3.03 7.88 -10.72
N ASN A 115 2.91 8.34 -9.47
CA ASN A 115 2.10 9.49 -9.11
C ASN A 115 2.95 10.74 -8.91
N PHE A 116 2.27 11.89 -8.93
CA PHE A 116 2.91 13.16 -8.60
C PHE A 116 3.18 13.21 -7.09
N GLU A 117 4.42 13.49 -6.73
CA GLU A 117 4.84 13.71 -5.35
C GLU A 117 5.06 15.21 -5.12
N TRP A 118 4.41 15.78 -4.10
CA TRP A 118 4.33 17.24 -3.85
C TRP A 118 5.64 18.00 -4.09
N ASN A 119 6.74 17.52 -3.49
CA ASN A 119 8.05 18.18 -3.57
C ASN A 119 8.96 17.65 -4.68
N TYR A 120 8.55 16.59 -5.39
CA TYR A 120 9.39 15.86 -6.33
C TYR A 120 8.82 15.74 -7.74
N GLY A 121 7.58 16.19 -7.95
CA GLY A 121 6.85 15.95 -9.18
C GLY A 121 6.81 14.46 -9.52
N TYR A 122 7.08 14.14 -10.79
CA TYR A 122 7.11 12.76 -11.30
C TYR A 122 8.51 12.12 -11.26
N SER A 123 9.48 12.75 -10.57
CA SER A 123 10.84 12.21 -10.51
C SER A 123 10.96 10.96 -9.63
N LYS A 124 10.00 10.74 -8.74
CA LYS A 124 9.91 9.52 -7.93
C LYS A 124 8.89 8.56 -8.52
N ARG A 125 9.22 7.27 -8.44
CA ARG A 125 8.54 6.20 -9.15
C ARG A 125 8.14 5.12 -8.15
N PHE A 126 6.86 5.10 -7.81
CA PHE A 126 6.29 4.24 -6.76
C PHE A 126 5.09 3.41 -7.25
N GLY A 127 4.73 3.53 -8.54
CA GLY A 127 3.65 2.77 -9.12
C GLY A 127 4.06 1.41 -9.64
N LEU A 128 3.05 0.69 -10.13
CA LEU A 128 3.25 -0.54 -10.90
C LEU A 128 3.67 -0.24 -12.35
N PHE A 129 3.27 0.92 -12.87
CA PHE A 129 3.58 1.36 -14.23
C PHE A 129 4.23 2.74 -14.24
N HIS A 130 5.29 2.86 -15.04
CA HIS A 130 5.85 4.13 -15.46
C HIS A 130 5.01 4.74 -16.58
N VAL A 131 4.79 6.05 -16.54
CA VAL A 131 4.28 6.81 -17.69
C VAL A 131 5.45 7.52 -18.34
N ASP A 132 5.74 7.20 -19.60
CA ASP A 132 6.72 7.97 -20.38
C ASP A 132 6.08 9.32 -20.77
N PHE A 133 6.63 10.41 -20.24
CA PHE A 133 6.15 11.76 -20.54
C PHE A 133 6.80 12.38 -21.77
N GLU A 134 7.90 11.80 -22.28
CA GLU A 134 8.59 12.28 -23.47
C GLU A 134 7.88 11.86 -24.76
N ASP A 135 7.17 10.73 -24.72
CA ASP A 135 6.30 10.29 -25.80
C ASP A 135 4.89 10.92 -25.67
N PRO A 136 4.41 11.68 -26.68
CA PRO A 136 3.05 12.23 -26.69
C PRO A 136 1.94 11.19 -26.50
N ALA A 137 2.16 9.92 -26.87
CA ALA A 137 1.23 8.82 -26.68
C ALA A 137 1.12 8.37 -25.21
N ARG A 138 2.05 8.81 -24.35
CA ARG A 138 2.12 8.48 -22.91
C ARG A 138 2.03 6.98 -22.63
N PRO A 139 2.88 6.14 -23.24
CA PRO A 139 2.83 4.71 -23.01
C PRO A 139 3.04 4.40 -21.52
N ARG A 140 2.35 3.35 -21.05
CA ARG A 140 2.48 2.83 -19.68
C ARG A 140 3.41 1.61 -19.72
N VAL A 141 4.57 1.71 -19.08
CA VAL A 141 5.59 0.65 -19.06
C VAL A 141 5.55 -0.07 -17.71
N PRO A 142 5.27 -1.39 -17.67
CA PRO A 142 5.18 -2.13 -16.42
C PRO A 142 6.56 -2.32 -15.78
N TYR A 143 6.64 -2.10 -14.47
CA TYR A 143 7.78 -2.56 -13.67
C TYR A 143 7.70 -4.08 -13.42
N THR A 144 8.79 -4.67 -12.91
CA THR A 144 8.82 -6.09 -12.52
C THR A 144 7.73 -6.42 -11.50
N SER A 145 7.50 -5.54 -10.53
CA SER A 145 6.42 -5.69 -9.53
C SER A 145 5.03 -5.81 -10.16
N ALA A 146 4.76 -5.10 -11.27
CA ALA A 146 3.49 -5.23 -12.00
C ALA A 146 3.32 -6.60 -12.65
N LYS A 147 4.41 -7.18 -13.15
CA LYS A 147 4.40 -8.52 -13.76
C LYS A 147 4.16 -9.59 -12.69
N GLU A 148 4.84 -9.49 -11.54
CA GLU A 148 4.60 -10.42 -10.43
C GLU A 148 3.18 -10.29 -9.88
N TYR A 149 2.69 -9.06 -9.70
CA TYR A 149 1.33 -8.83 -9.26
C TYR A 149 0.27 -9.37 -10.24
N ALA A 150 0.53 -9.29 -11.54
CA ALA A 150 -0.34 -9.88 -12.55
C ALA A 150 -0.45 -11.40 -12.42
N LYS A 151 0.65 -12.11 -12.07
CA LYS A 151 0.61 -13.57 -11.81
C LYS A 151 -0.27 -13.88 -10.60
N ILE A 152 -0.12 -13.12 -9.51
CA ILE A 152 -0.94 -13.29 -8.30
C ILE A 152 -2.43 -13.12 -8.62
N ILE A 153 -2.77 -12.10 -9.41
CA ILE A 153 -4.15 -11.87 -9.86
C ILE A 153 -4.66 -13.04 -10.70
N GLN A 154 -3.87 -13.51 -11.67
CA GLN A 154 -4.25 -14.63 -12.54
C GLN A 154 -4.48 -15.92 -11.76
N ASN A 155 -3.67 -16.17 -10.74
CA ASN A 155 -3.74 -17.36 -9.89
C ASN A 155 -4.74 -17.20 -8.74
N ASN A 156 -5.32 -16.01 -8.56
CA ASN A 156 -6.14 -15.65 -7.39
C ASN A 156 -5.44 -16.01 -6.06
N GLY A 157 -4.12 -15.83 -6.01
CA GLY A 157 -3.29 -16.31 -4.90
C GLY A 157 -1.80 -16.28 -5.22
N LEU A 158 -0.97 -16.51 -4.19
CA LEU A 158 0.46 -16.73 -4.35
C LEU A 158 0.67 -18.17 -4.85
N GLU A 159 1.58 -18.39 -5.81
CA GLU A 159 1.98 -19.76 -6.17
C GLU A 159 2.69 -20.39 -4.98
N GLU A 160 2.11 -21.43 -4.40
CA GLU A 160 2.76 -22.25 -3.39
C GLU A 160 3.77 -23.15 -4.10
N HIS A 161 5.06 -22.86 -3.93
CA HIS A 161 6.07 -23.90 -4.11
C HIS A 161 6.02 -24.80 -2.87
N LEU A 162 5.31 -25.92 -3.00
CA LEU A 162 5.42 -27.08 -2.10
C LEU A 162 6.85 -27.63 -2.12
#